data_AF-A0A1I3ERZ7-F1
#
_entry.id   AF-A0A1I3ERZ7-F1
#
_cell.length_a   1.000
_cell.length_b   1.000
_cell.length_c   1.000
_cell.angle_alpha   90.00
_cell.angle_beta   90.00
_cell.angle_gamma   90.00
#
_symmetry.space_group_name_H-M   'P 1'
#
loop_
_entity.id
_entity.type
_entity.pdbx_description
1 polymer ?
#
loop_
_entity_poly.entity_id
_entity_poly.type
_entity_poly.pdbx_seq_one_letter_code
_entity_poly.pdbx_strand_id
1 'polypeptide(L)' 'MPAPCARRIRDVLLAAQPTRRFVQPGQIGALNAFLCSPAASEITGTAVPVDGGWTTH' A
#
# COMPACT_ATOMS: atom_id res chain seq x y z
N MET A 1 14.13 -6.40 19.83
CA MET A 1 13.64 -7.44 18.89
C MET A 1 12.13 -7.58 19.04
N PRO A 2 11.33 -7.58 17.96
CA PRO A 2 9.87 -7.75 18.09
C PRO A 2 9.54 -9.18 18.55
N ALA A 3 8.42 -9.33 19.28
CA ALA A 3 7.96 -10.60 19.85
C ALA A 3 7.70 -11.69 18.78
N PRO A 4 7.79 -13.00 19.12
CA PRO A 4 7.66 -14.11 18.17
C PRO A 4 6.37 -14.08 17.33
N CYS A 5 5.24 -13.65 17.92
CA CYS A 5 3.96 -13.51 17.21
C CYS A 5 4.00 -12.41 16.15
N ALA A 6 4.70 -11.30 16.39
CA ALA A 6 4.82 -10.20 15.44
C ALA A 6 5.60 -10.61 14.18
N ARG A 7 6.56 -11.54 14.32
CA ARG A 7 7.28 -12.11 13.17
C ARG A 7 6.36 -12.98 12.30
N ARG A 8 5.55 -13.84 12.92
CA ARG A 8 4.63 -14.75 12.20
C ARG A 8 3.55 -13.98 11.43
N ILE A 9 3.00 -12.93 12.03
CA ILE A 9 2.03 -12.04 11.38
C ILE A 9 2.66 -11.36 10.16
N ARG A 10 3.91 -10.91 10.29
CA ARG A 10 4.66 -10.28 9.19
C ARG A 10 4.79 -11.20 7.98
N ASP A 11 5.19 -12.44 8.22
CA ASP A 11 5.45 -13.41 7.15
C ASP A 11 4.15 -13.79 6.41
N VAL A 12 3.03 -13.91 7.14
CA VAL A 12 1.71 -14.17 6.55
C VAL A 12 1.23 -12.99 5.69
N LEU A 13 1.36 -11.76 6.19
CA LEU A 13 0.93 -10.56 5.46
C LEU A 13 1.78 -10.30 4.19
N LEU A 14 3.06 -10.64 4.22
CA LEU A 14 3.93 -10.48 3.05
C LEU A 14 3.74 -11.57 1.99
N ALA A 15 3.31 -12.77 2.38
CA ALA A 15 3.06 -13.87 1.45
C ALA A 15 1.93 -13.56 0.46
N ALA A 16 0.94 -12.78 0.89
CA ALA A 16 -0.21 -12.39 0.06
C ALA A 16 0.05 -11.16 -0.83
N GLN A 17 1.18 -10.46 -0.67
CA GLN A 17 1.57 -9.35 -1.54
C GLN A 17 2.59 -9.85 -2.59
N PRO A 18 2.33 -9.72 -3.90
CA PRO A 18 3.29 -10.07 -4.95
C PRO A 18 4.67 -9.42 -4.76
N THR A 19 4.68 -8.17 -4.27
CA THR A 19 5.90 -7.41 -4.01
C THR A 19 6.66 -7.86 -2.75
N ARG A 20 6.01 -8.63 -1.85
CA ARG A 20 6.55 -9.10 -0.55
C ARG A 20 7.22 -8.00 0.28
N ARG A 21 6.76 -6.77 0.12
CA ARG A 21 7.26 -5.59 0.82
C ARG A 21 6.07 -4.81 1.34
N PHE A 22 6.12 -4.41 2.61
CA PHE A 22 5.12 -3.49 3.12
C PHE A 22 5.19 -2.17 2.36
N VAL A 23 4.02 -1.68 1.96
CA VAL A 23 3.84 -0.31 1.50
C VAL A 23 4.33 0.64 2.58
N GLN A 24 5.20 1.56 2.19
CA GLN A 24 5.76 2.56 3.08
C GLN A 24 4.86 3.79 3.14
N PRO A 25 4.81 4.52 4.28
CA PRO A 25 4.00 5.74 4.39
C PRO A 25 4.30 6.78 3.31
N GLY A 26 5.56 6.89 2.88
CA GLY A 26 5.95 7.81 1.81
C GLY A 26 5.34 7.47 0.45
N GLN A 27 5.04 6.21 0.17
CA GLN A 27 4.39 5.80 -1.09
C GLN A 27 2.93 6.22 -1.13
N ILE A 28 2.23 6.11 0.01
CA ILE A 28 0.86 6.62 0.18
C ILE A 28 0.86 8.14 0.10
N GLY A 29 1.83 8.79 0.76
CA GLY A 29 2.00 10.24 0.73
C GLY A 29 2.23 10.79 -0.69
N ALA A 30 3.03 10.09 -1.51
CA ALA A 30 3.26 10.47 -2.89
C ALA A 30 1.99 10.41 -3.75
N LEU A 31 1.17 9.36 -3.58
CA LEU A 31 -0.13 9.28 -4.26
C LEU A 31 -1.04 10.42 -3.83
N ASN A 32 -1.12 10.71 -2.53
CA ASN A 32 -1.92 11.83 -2.03
C ASN A 32 -1.45 13.17 -2.60
N ALA A 33 -0.13 13.39 -2.65
CA ALA A 33 0.43 14.61 -3.24
C ALA A 33 0.07 14.75 -4.74
N PHE A 34 0.07 13.64 -5.48
CA PHE A 34 -0.41 13.62 -6.86
C PHE A 34 -1.92 13.93 -6.96
N LEU A 35 -2.75 13.29 -6.13
CA LEU A 35 -4.21 13.50 -6.12
C LEU A 35 -4.61 14.94 -5.74
N CYS A 36 -3.80 15.62 -4.93
CA CYS A 36 -3.99 17.03 -4.59
C CYS A 36 -3.45 18.00 -5.66
N SER A 37 -2.81 17.50 -6.72
CA SER A 37 -2.22 18.33 -7.78
C SER A 37 -3.23 18.64 -8.90
N PRO A 38 -2.96 19.66 -9.74
CA PRO A 38 -3.80 19.94 -10.92
C PRO A 38 -3.89 18.76 -11.90
N ALA A 39 -2.90 17.86 -11.91
CA ALA A 39 -2.89 16.71 -12.83
C ALA A 39 -3.98 15.67 -12.52
N ALA A 40 -4.59 15.73 -11.32
CA ALA A 40 -5.64 14.82 -10.88
C ALA A 40 -7.03 15.47 -10.86
N SER A 41 -7.23 16.61 -11.54
CA SER A 41 -8.46 17.42 -11.44
C SER A 41 -9.77 16.66 -11.72
N GLU A 42 -9.70 15.64 -12.59
CA GLU A 42 -10.85 14.82 -12.98
C GLU A 42 -10.90 13.45 -12.28
N ILE A 43 -10.00 13.19 -11.31
CA ILE A 43 -9.98 11.94 -10.54
C ILE A 43 -10.86 12.11 -9.31
N THR A 44 -12.10 11.66 -9.38
CA THR A 44 -13.09 11.74 -8.29
C THR A 44 -13.91 10.46 -8.16
N GLY A 45 -14.42 10.20 -6.94
CA GLY A 45 -15.33 9.07 -6.67
C GLY A 45 -14.73 7.67 -6.81
N THR A 46 -13.40 7.55 -6.90
CA THR A 46 -12.71 6.28 -7.13
C THR A 46 -11.82 5.89 -5.95
N ALA A 47 -11.71 4.58 -5.70
CA ALA A 47 -10.76 4.01 -4.76
C ALA A 47 -9.52 3.54 -5.52
N VAL A 48 -8.36 4.14 -5.24
CA VAL A 48 -7.07 3.74 -5.84
C VAL A 48 -6.31 2.86 -4.85
N PRO A 49 -6.18 1.54 -5.09
CA PRO A 49 -5.49 0.65 -4.16
C PRO A 49 -3.98 0.91 -4.14
N VAL A 50 -3.40 0.97 -2.93
CA VAL A 50 -1.96 1.04 -2.68
C VAL A 50 -1.59 -0.06 -1.69
N ASP A 51 -1.60 -1.31 -2.17
CA ASP A 51 -1.51 -2.51 -1.31
C ASP A 51 -0.41 -3.50 -1.74
N GLY A 52 0.42 -3.11 -2.71
CA GLY A 52 1.51 -3.96 -3.20
C GLY A 52 1.05 -5.12 -4.08
N GLY A 53 -0.15 -5.06 -4.64
CA GLY A 53 -0.73 -6.05 -5.55
C GLY A 53 -1.64 -7.07 -4.86
N TRP A 54 -2.17 -6.74 -3.68
CA TRP A 54 -3.05 -7.63 -2.92
C TRP A 54 -4.42 -7.77 -3.61
N THR A 55 -4.97 -6.68 -4.15
CA THR A 55 -6.33 -6.67 -4.73
C THR A 55 -6.45 -7.34 -6.11
N THR A 56 -5.35 -7.65 -6.80
CA THR A 56 -5.35 -8.00 -8.23
C THR A 56 -4.92 -9.44 -8.52
N HIS A 57 -5.48 -10.42 -7.79
CA HIS A 57 -5.21 -11.86 -7.94
C HIS A 57 -4.89 -12.36 -9.37
#